data_AF-A0A7S1M5Z9-F1
#
_entry.id   AF-A0A7S1M5Z9-F1
#
_cell.length_a   1.000
_cell.length_b   1.000
_cell.length_c   1.000
_cell.angle_alpha   90.00
_cell.angle_beta   90.00
_cell.angle_gamma   90.00
#
_symmetry.space_group_name_H-M   'P 1'
#
loop_
_entity.id
_entity.type
_entity.pdbx_description
1 polymer ?
#
loop_
_entity_poly.entity_id
_entity_poly.type
_entity_poly.pdbx_seq_one_letter_code
_entity_poly.pdbx_strand_id
1 'polypeptide(L)'
;GVVTLARPLVYRHVAEELDPKISRDDCAEHPSWCEKTQVRAEVGLLSRSIKVKGSNFMDGSGPAGSEGFGAQIMMAEKGKFSYVEFHWMGQAFQMGRYPIHYHLTGLNPTSYVKGCSLHTTFQRGITLHGTHQAVLRDNVLYNHLAHGYFIEDGNEHDNVIERNLGMMSHISLSMLSSDQTPATFW
;
A
#
# COMPACT_ATOMS: atom_id res chain seq x y z
N GLY A 1 8.68 6.02 18.50
CA GLY A 1 8.95 7.47 18.57
C GLY A 1 7.64 8.19 18.82
N VAL A 2 7.64 9.27 19.61
CA VAL A 2 6.45 10.08 19.84
C VAL A 2 6.25 11.00 18.62
N VAL A 3 5.07 10.94 18.00
CA VAL A 3 4.71 11.84 16.89
C VAL A 3 4.10 13.10 17.48
N THR A 4 4.79 14.23 17.31
CA THR A 4 4.30 15.55 17.73
C THR A 4 3.72 16.27 16.53
N LEU A 5 2.45 16.65 16.61
CA LEU A 5 1.78 17.38 15.52
C LEU A 5 1.99 18.88 15.72
N ALA A 6 2.49 19.57 14.68
CA ALA A 6 2.68 21.03 14.70
C ALA A 6 1.36 21.82 14.66
N ARG A 7 0.25 21.15 14.33
CA ARG A 7 -1.10 21.72 14.29
C ARG A 7 -2.13 20.66 14.71
N PRO A 8 -3.28 21.06 15.26
CA PRO A 8 -4.37 20.14 15.55
C PRO A 8 -4.79 19.36 14.30
N LEU A 9 -5.27 18.14 14.53
CA LEU A 9 -5.84 17.32 13.47
C LEU A 9 -7.11 18.00 12.96
N VAL A 10 -7.26 18.07 11.63
CA VAL A 10 -8.40 18.72 10.98
C VAL A 10 -9.70 17.92 11.22
N TYR A 11 -9.58 16.61 11.45
CA TYR A 11 -10.69 15.71 11.67
C TYR A 11 -10.66 15.12 13.08
N ARG A 12 -11.85 14.85 13.64
CA ARG A 12 -12.00 14.18 14.93
C ARG A 12 -11.39 12.79 14.82
N HIS A 13 -10.43 12.49 15.69
CA HIS A 13 -9.91 11.13 15.84
C HIS A 13 -10.64 10.46 17.01
N VAL A 14 -11.18 9.27 16.75
CA VAL A 14 -11.87 8.48 17.75
C VAL A 14 -10.87 7.50 18.35
N ALA A 15 -10.63 7.65 19.64
CA ALA A 15 -10.07 6.60 20.48
C ALA A 15 -11.19 6.17 21.41
N GLU A 16 -11.77 5.01 21.16
CA GLU A 16 -12.95 4.52 21.90
C GLU A 16 -12.73 3.07 22.31
N GLU A 17 -13.46 2.67 23.34
CA GLU A 17 -13.57 1.30 23.78
C GLU A 17 -14.94 0.80 23.30
N LEU A 18 -14.94 -0.06 22.28
CA LEU A 18 -16.15 -0.68 21.76
C LEU A 18 -16.55 -1.84 22.67
N ASP A 19 -17.71 -1.69 23.29
CA ASP A 19 -18.41 -2.74 24.00
C ASP A 19 -19.22 -3.57 22.99
N PRO A 20 -18.98 -4.89 22.87
CA PRO A 20 -19.65 -5.75 21.89
C PRO A 20 -21.16 -5.93 22.15
N LYS A 21 -21.70 -5.43 23.28
CA LYS A 21 -23.13 -5.48 23.63
C LYS A 21 -23.72 -6.89 23.64
N ILE A 22 -22.93 -7.88 24.06
CA ILE A 22 -23.36 -9.28 24.21
C ILE A 22 -24.09 -9.47 25.54
N SER A 23 -25.07 -10.39 25.57
CA SER A 23 -25.89 -10.65 26.75
C SER A 23 -25.07 -11.27 27.88
N ARG A 24 -25.51 -11.08 29.13
CA ARG A 24 -24.81 -11.64 30.30
C ARG A 24 -24.75 -13.17 30.29
N ASP A 25 -25.77 -13.82 29.76
CA ASP A 25 -25.85 -15.28 29.71
C ASP A 25 -24.85 -15.82 28.67
N ASP A 26 -24.78 -15.19 27.50
CA ASP A 26 -23.77 -15.51 26.47
C ASP A 26 -22.34 -15.23 26.97
N CYS A 27 -22.13 -14.16 27.74
CA CYS A 27 -20.84 -13.87 28.37
C CYS A 27 -20.44 -14.92 29.43
N ALA A 28 -21.41 -15.55 30.09
CA ALA A 28 -21.12 -16.56 31.11
C ALA A 28 -20.62 -17.86 30.47
N GLU A 29 -21.15 -18.21 29.29
CA GLU A 29 -20.70 -19.37 28.50
C GLU A 29 -19.42 -19.07 27.70
N HIS A 30 -19.27 -17.83 27.21
CA HIS A 30 -18.14 -17.40 26.38
C HIS A 30 -17.56 -16.05 26.81
N PRO A 31 -16.76 -15.99 27.90
CA PRO A 31 -16.26 -14.74 28.48
C PRO A 31 -15.43 -13.88 27.52
N SER A 32 -14.69 -14.51 26.59
CA SER A 32 -13.84 -13.81 25.62
C SER A 32 -14.62 -12.97 24.62
N TRP A 33 -15.91 -13.26 24.39
CA TRP A 33 -16.74 -12.49 23.47
C TRP A 33 -17.13 -11.12 24.04
N CYS A 34 -17.04 -10.97 25.36
CA CYS A 34 -17.44 -9.76 26.07
C CYS A 34 -16.24 -8.85 26.39
N GLU A 35 -15.05 -9.23 25.93
CA GLU A 35 -13.89 -8.38 25.99
C GLU A 35 -14.09 -7.13 25.13
N LYS A 36 -13.92 -5.98 25.76
CA LYS A 36 -14.06 -4.70 25.08
C LYS A 36 -12.88 -4.47 24.16
N THR A 37 -13.18 -4.00 22.95
CA THR A 37 -12.16 -3.76 21.93
C THR A 37 -11.75 -2.30 21.93
N GLN A 38 -10.46 -2.03 22.12
CA GLN A 38 -9.92 -0.68 21.93
C GLN A 38 -9.84 -0.39 20.44
N VAL A 39 -10.56 0.62 19.97
CA VAL A 39 -10.40 1.16 18.62
C VAL A 39 -9.59 2.44 18.67
N ARG A 40 -8.68 2.57 17.72
CA ARG A 40 -7.83 3.74 17.51
C ARG A 40 -7.80 4.02 16.01
N ALA A 41 -7.74 5.30 15.66
CA ALA A 41 -7.50 5.69 14.29
C ALA A 41 -6.05 5.40 13.89
N GLU A 42 -5.87 4.68 12.79
CA GLU A 42 -4.56 4.51 12.15
C GLU A 42 -4.20 5.81 11.41
N VAL A 43 -2.94 6.25 11.49
CA VAL A 43 -2.48 7.48 10.84
C VAL A 43 -1.39 7.17 9.81
N GLY A 44 -1.76 7.18 8.53
CA GLY A 44 -0.83 7.02 7.42
C GLY A 44 -0.13 8.33 7.04
N LEU A 45 1.16 8.45 7.33
CA LEU A 45 1.95 9.59 6.84
C LEU A 45 2.25 9.41 5.35
N LEU A 46 1.75 10.30 4.50
CA LEU A 46 1.97 10.24 3.04
C LEU A 46 3.22 11.00 2.57
N SER A 47 3.64 12.04 3.28
CA SER A 47 4.76 12.87 2.84
C SER A 47 6.11 12.32 3.30
N ARG A 48 7.14 12.38 2.45
CA ARG A 48 8.55 12.13 2.82
C ARG A 48 9.47 13.20 2.23
N SER A 49 10.68 13.33 2.76
CA SER A 49 11.68 14.29 2.27
C SER A 49 12.24 13.94 0.88
N ILE A 50 12.25 12.64 0.53
CA ILE A 50 12.66 12.16 -0.79
C ILE A 50 11.40 11.79 -1.55
N LYS A 51 11.18 12.43 -2.71
CA LYS A 51 10.01 12.23 -3.56
C LYS A 51 10.41 11.77 -4.95
N VAL A 52 9.84 10.66 -5.38
CA VAL A 52 9.84 10.19 -6.77
C VAL A 52 8.43 10.37 -7.31
N LYS A 53 8.29 11.14 -8.39
CA LYS A 53 6.98 11.34 -9.02
C LYS A 53 7.02 11.19 -10.54
N GLY A 54 5.95 10.66 -11.10
CA GLY A 54 5.69 10.76 -12.53
C GLY A 54 5.32 12.17 -12.96
N SER A 55 5.39 12.41 -14.26
CA SER A 55 4.75 13.55 -14.91
C SER A 55 3.25 13.34 -14.98
N ASN A 56 2.45 14.39 -14.79
CA ASN A 56 1.00 14.34 -14.97
C ASN A 56 0.54 15.64 -15.65
N PHE A 57 -0.34 15.54 -16.65
CA PHE A 57 -0.97 16.71 -17.24
C PHE A 57 -1.72 17.55 -16.19
N MET A 58 -2.34 16.89 -15.20
CA MET A 58 -3.19 17.54 -14.19
C MET A 58 -2.46 18.50 -13.25
N ASP A 59 -1.13 18.40 -13.11
CA ASP A 59 -0.34 19.36 -12.33
C ASP A 59 0.60 20.22 -13.19
N GLY A 60 0.47 20.12 -14.51
CA GLY A 60 1.30 20.84 -15.47
C GLY A 60 2.73 20.32 -15.62
N SER A 61 3.09 19.20 -14.98
CA SER A 61 4.43 18.60 -15.12
C SER A 61 4.57 17.70 -16.37
N GLY A 62 3.46 17.31 -16.99
CA GLY A 62 3.42 16.46 -18.18
C GLY A 62 2.69 17.08 -19.37
N PRO A 63 2.94 16.60 -20.61
CA PRO A 63 2.20 17.01 -21.80
C PRO A 63 0.74 16.55 -21.72
N ALA A 64 -0.14 17.17 -22.51
CA ALA A 64 -1.52 16.71 -22.68
C ALA A 64 -1.56 15.24 -23.15
N GLY A 65 -2.47 14.44 -22.59
CA GLY A 65 -2.54 13.00 -22.88
C GLY A 65 -1.62 12.12 -22.02
N SER A 66 -0.88 12.69 -21.06
CA SER A 66 -0.07 11.94 -20.10
C SER A 66 -0.84 11.47 -18.85
N GLU A 67 -2.17 11.66 -18.82
CA GLU A 67 -3.02 11.15 -17.76
C GLU A 67 -2.88 9.63 -17.65
N GLY A 68 -2.46 9.15 -16.47
CA GLY A 68 -2.23 7.73 -16.26
C GLY A 68 -0.83 7.25 -16.68
N PHE A 69 0.06 8.10 -17.18
CA PHE A 69 1.42 7.73 -17.60
C PHE A 69 2.48 8.25 -16.64
N GLY A 70 2.60 7.58 -15.49
CA GLY A 70 3.53 7.93 -14.42
C GLY A 70 4.91 7.31 -14.55
N ALA A 71 5.77 7.60 -13.57
CA ALA A 71 7.06 6.92 -13.43
C ALA A 71 6.86 5.49 -12.92
N GLN A 72 7.72 4.56 -13.35
CA GLN A 72 7.65 3.15 -12.97
C GLN A 72 9.04 2.66 -12.58
N ILE A 73 9.10 1.67 -11.68
CA ILE A 73 10.35 1.07 -11.25
C ILE A 73 10.23 -0.44 -11.36
N MET A 74 11.13 -1.03 -12.15
CA MET A 74 11.25 -2.47 -12.30
C MET A 74 12.66 -2.90 -11.88
N MET A 75 12.74 -3.84 -10.94
CA MET A 75 13.99 -4.40 -10.45
C MET A 75 14.15 -5.80 -11.02
N ALA A 76 15.23 -6.00 -11.78
CA ALA A 76 15.63 -7.31 -12.30
C ALA A 76 16.58 -8.07 -11.36
N GLU A 77 17.16 -7.40 -10.35
CA GLU A 77 18.05 -8.04 -9.37
C GLU A 77 17.73 -7.64 -7.94
N LYS A 78 18.08 -6.43 -7.51
CA LYS A 78 17.90 -5.97 -6.12
C LYS A 78 17.33 -4.57 -6.09
N GLY A 79 16.58 -4.26 -5.04
CA GLY A 79 16.00 -2.95 -4.80
C GLY A 79 15.85 -2.69 -3.31
N LYS A 80 16.24 -1.49 -2.86
CA LYS A 80 16.17 -1.07 -1.46
C LYS A 80 15.63 0.34 -1.39
N PHE A 81 14.42 0.49 -0.86
CA PHE A 81 13.77 1.78 -0.71
C PHE A 81 13.42 2.01 0.75
N SER A 82 13.91 3.11 1.33
CA SER A 82 13.63 3.49 2.71
C SER A 82 13.12 4.92 2.77
N TYR A 83 11.94 5.14 3.37
CA TYR A 83 11.38 6.47 3.63
C TYR A 83 11.26 7.37 2.38
N VAL A 84 10.89 6.78 1.25
CA VAL A 84 10.65 7.48 -0.02
C VAL A 84 9.15 7.67 -0.24
N GLU A 85 8.76 8.85 -0.72
CA GLU A 85 7.41 9.13 -1.21
C GLU A 85 7.37 8.91 -2.72
N PHE A 86 6.39 8.14 -3.15
CA PHE A 86 6.12 7.75 -4.53
C PHE A 86 4.74 8.28 -4.91
N HIS A 87 4.68 9.14 -5.92
CA HIS A 87 3.45 9.85 -6.29
C HIS A 87 3.24 9.85 -7.81
N TRP A 88 2.01 9.61 -8.29
CA TRP A 88 1.73 9.45 -9.74
C TRP A 88 2.68 8.46 -10.40
N MET A 89 2.73 7.28 -9.80
CA MET A 89 3.55 6.17 -10.26
C MET A 89 2.70 5.13 -10.99
N GLY A 90 3.35 4.32 -11.80
CA GLY A 90 2.73 3.32 -12.65
C GLY A 90 2.20 3.90 -13.97
N GLN A 91 1.97 3.03 -14.94
CA GLN A 91 1.45 3.40 -16.25
C GLN A 91 0.17 2.59 -16.54
N ALA A 92 -0.95 3.30 -16.70
CA ALA A 92 -2.21 2.71 -17.11
C ALA A 92 -2.07 2.04 -18.49
N PHE A 93 -2.78 0.94 -18.69
CA PHE A 93 -2.80 0.16 -19.95
C PHE A 93 -1.45 -0.47 -20.36
N GLN A 94 -0.42 -0.41 -19.51
CA GLN A 94 0.91 -1.00 -19.74
C GLN A 94 1.23 -2.06 -18.67
N MET A 95 0.95 -3.33 -18.97
CA MET A 95 1.20 -4.43 -18.03
C MET A 95 2.67 -4.48 -17.61
N GLY A 96 2.94 -4.79 -16.34
CA GLY A 96 4.29 -4.80 -15.76
C GLY A 96 4.89 -3.43 -15.42
N ARG A 97 4.24 -2.31 -15.77
CA ARG A 97 4.73 -0.94 -15.49
C ARG A 97 4.13 -0.41 -14.19
N TYR A 98 4.58 -0.97 -13.08
CA TYR A 98 4.05 -0.69 -11.75
C TYR A 98 4.92 0.36 -11.02
N PRO A 99 4.40 1.03 -9.97
CA PRO A 99 5.18 1.92 -9.13
C PRO A 99 6.47 1.30 -8.62
N ILE A 100 6.38 0.09 -8.06
CA ILE A 100 7.52 -0.72 -7.62
C ILE A 100 7.24 -2.17 -8.03
N HIS A 101 8.07 -2.73 -8.89
CA HIS A 101 7.93 -4.08 -9.41
C HIS A 101 9.24 -4.85 -9.24
N TYR A 102 9.30 -5.77 -8.27
CA TYR A 102 10.36 -6.77 -8.21
C TYR A 102 10.00 -7.89 -9.18
N HIS A 103 10.69 -7.92 -10.32
CA HIS A 103 10.36 -8.80 -11.43
C HIS A 103 11.37 -9.93 -11.55
N LEU A 104 10.94 -11.14 -11.17
CA LEU A 104 11.67 -12.40 -11.29
C LEU A 104 13.07 -12.36 -10.64
N THR A 105 13.17 -11.72 -9.47
CA THR A 105 14.47 -11.53 -8.81
C THR A 105 14.96 -12.76 -8.05
N GLY A 106 14.13 -13.81 -7.92
CA GLY A 106 14.46 -15.03 -7.18
C GLY A 106 14.64 -14.78 -5.68
N LEU A 107 15.62 -15.44 -5.06
CA LEU A 107 15.95 -15.27 -3.65
C LEU A 107 16.56 -13.89 -3.39
N ASN A 108 15.83 -13.04 -2.67
CA ASN A 108 16.19 -11.65 -2.49
C ASN A 108 16.17 -11.16 -1.03
N PRO A 109 16.91 -11.84 -0.11
CA PRO A 109 16.84 -11.58 1.34
C PRO A 109 17.31 -10.18 1.76
N THR A 110 17.96 -9.45 0.86
CA THR A 110 18.45 -8.09 1.13
C THR A 110 17.52 -7.00 0.60
N SER A 111 16.59 -7.32 -0.30
CA SER A 111 15.71 -6.33 -0.90
C SER A 111 14.57 -5.94 0.02
N TYR A 112 14.20 -4.66 -0.02
CA TYR A 112 13.11 -4.17 0.81
C TYR A 112 12.46 -2.88 0.28
N VAL A 113 11.22 -2.68 0.70
CA VAL A 113 10.53 -1.38 0.72
C VAL A 113 10.10 -1.12 2.15
N LYS A 114 10.65 -0.07 2.78
CA LYS A 114 10.50 0.20 4.22
C LYS A 114 10.12 1.65 4.49
N GLY A 115 9.04 1.86 5.24
CA GLY A 115 8.66 3.23 5.65
C GLY A 115 8.25 4.14 4.49
N CYS A 116 8.07 3.60 3.28
CA CYS A 116 7.75 4.35 2.08
C CYS A 116 6.26 4.69 2.04
N SER A 117 5.92 5.74 1.31
CA SER A 117 4.53 6.06 0.98
C SER A 117 4.35 5.99 -0.53
N LEU A 118 3.36 5.23 -0.98
CA LEU A 118 2.91 5.19 -2.36
C LEU A 118 1.50 5.75 -2.38
N HIS A 119 1.25 6.81 -3.15
CA HIS A 119 -0.10 7.34 -3.25
C HIS A 119 -0.44 7.96 -4.59
N THR A 120 -1.71 7.88 -4.96
CA THR A 120 -2.22 8.31 -6.28
C THR A 120 -1.44 7.64 -7.41
N THR A 121 -1.57 6.32 -7.52
CA THR A 121 -0.90 5.52 -8.55
C THR A 121 -1.86 5.21 -9.70
N PHE A 122 -1.30 5.09 -10.91
CA PHE A 122 -2.07 4.76 -12.13
C PHE A 122 -2.04 3.26 -12.47
N GLN A 123 -1.40 2.48 -11.61
CA GLN A 123 -1.34 1.03 -11.62
C GLN A 123 -1.33 0.54 -10.16
N ARG A 124 -1.16 -0.77 -9.94
CA ARG A 124 -1.01 -1.47 -8.65
C ARG A 124 -0.01 -0.77 -7.73
N GLY A 125 0.09 -1.17 -6.48
CA GLY A 125 1.05 -0.61 -5.53
C GLY A 125 2.44 -1.22 -5.67
N ILE A 126 2.81 -2.05 -4.69
CA ILE A 126 4.10 -2.75 -4.65
C ILE A 126 3.88 -4.18 -5.11
N THR A 127 4.59 -4.59 -6.16
CA THR A 127 4.47 -5.91 -6.75
C THR A 127 5.71 -6.76 -6.50
N LEU A 128 5.47 -7.99 -6.05
CA LEU A 128 6.44 -9.09 -6.04
C LEU A 128 6.00 -10.12 -7.07
N HIS A 129 6.82 -10.34 -8.09
CA HIS A 129 6.62 -11.33 -9.14
C HIS A 129 7.85 -12.23 -9.18
N GLY A 130 7.70 -13.53 -8.93
CA GLY A 130 8.81 -14.50 -8.87
C GLY A 130 9.97 -14.05 -7.96
N THR A 131 9.62 -13.39 -6.85
CA THR A 131 10.56 -12.80 -5.90
C THR A 131 10.28 -13.34 -4.51
N HIS A 132 11.34 -13.76 -3.81
CA HIS A 132 11.27 -14.46 -2.53
C HIS A 132 12.12 -13.75 -1.48
N GLN A 133 11.79 -13.94 -0.20
CA GLN A 133 12.56 -13.41 0.94
C GLN A 133 12.72 -11.88 0.99
N ALA A 134 11.93 -11.13 0.21
CA ALA A 134 11.94 -9.67 0.25
C ALA A 134 11.11 -9.13 1.43
N VAL A 135 11.43 -7.92 1.90
CA VAL A 135 10.73 -7.29 3.03
C VAL A 135 9.94 -6.06 2.58
N LEU A 136 8.61 -6.12 2.70
CA LEU A 136 7.70 -4.99 2.57
C LEU A 136 7.17 -4.63 3.96
N ARG A 137 7.61 -3.50 4.52
CA ARG A 137 7.35 -3.20 5.93
C ARG A 137 7.11 -1.73 6.21
N ASP A 138 6.17 -1.43 7.11
CA ASP A 138 5.90 -0.07 7.59
C ASP A 138 5.55 0.93 6.45
N ASN A 139 5.04 0.44 5.31
CA ASN A 139 4.69 1.29 4.17
C ASN A 139 3.25 1.76 4.25
N VAL A 140 2.96 2.89 3.60
CA VAL A 140 1.60 3.39 3.39
C VAL A 140 1.28 3.36 1.91
N LEU A 141 0.22 2.67 1.51
CA LEU A 141 -0.34 2.68 0.17
C LEU A 141 -1.74 3.30 0.20
N TYR A 142 -1.94 4.39 -0.52
CA TYR A 142 -3.20 5.14 -0.46
C TYR A 142 -3.68 5.59 -1.83
N ASN A 143 -4.97 5.46 -2.11
CA ASN A 143 -5.58 5.95 -3.35
C ASN A 143 -4.86 5.41 -4.59
N HIS A 144 -4.92 4.08 -4.76
CA HIS A 144 -4.24 3.39 -5.86
C HIS A 144 -5.26 2.73 -6.78
N LEU A 145 -4.94 2.65 -8.08
CA LEU A 145 -5.69 1.80 -8.99
C LEU A 145 -5.24 0.33 -8.84
N ALA A 146 -6.11 -0.62 -9.18
CA ALA A 146 -5.82 -2.06 -9.18
C ALA A 146 -5.38 -2.62 -7.80
N HIS A 147 -4.78 -3.82 -7.76
CA HIS A 147 -4.26 -4.43 -6.53
C HIS A 147 -3.19 -3.60 -5.81
N GLY A 148 -3.10 -3.70 -4.49
CA GLY A 148 -2.19 -2.87 -3.70
C GLY A 148 -0.81 -3.46 -3.50
N TYR A 149 -0.62 -4.19 -2.41
CA TYR A 149 0.50 -5.10 -2.20
C TYR A 149 0.14 -6.40 -2.93
N PHE A 150 0.81 -6.65 -4.05
CA PHE A 150 0.41 -7.65 -5.04
C PHE A 150 1.49 -8.71 -5.20
N ILE A 151 1.13 -9.97 -4.98
CA ILE A 151 1.97 -11.14 -5.22
C ILE A 151 1.46 -11.84 -6.48
N GLU A 152 2.25 -11.88 -7.56
CA GLU A 152 1.70 -12.12 -8.90
C GLU A 152 1.34 -13.59 -9.21
N ASP A 153 2.24 -14.55 -8.93
CA ASP A 153 2.09 -15.94 -9.41
C ASP A 153 1.65 -16.93 -8.32
N GLY A 154 1.78 -16.57 -7.05
CA GLY A 154 1.52 -17.45 -5.90
C GLY A 154 2.64 -18.43 -5.58
N ASN A 155 3.77 -18.38 -6.31
CA ASN A 155 4.99 -19.14 -5.97
C ASN A 155 5.93 -18.37 -5.03
N GLU A 156 5.64 -17.08 -4.79
CA GLU A 156 6.50 -16.17 -4.05
C GLU A 156 6.49 -16.47 -2.54
N HIS A 157 7.48 -17.23 -2.08
CA HIS A 157 7.59 -17.64 -0.68
C HIS A 157 8.52 -16.77 0.17
N ASP A 158 8.37 -16.90 1.51
CA ASP A 158 9.19 -16.28 2.56
C ASP A 158 9.32 -14.74 2.50
N ASN A 159 8.46 -14.08 1.73
CA ASN A 159 8.38 -12.61 1.76
C ASN A 159 7.75 -12.16 3.07
N VAL A 160 8.32 -11.10 3.66
CA VAL A 160 7.81 -10.51 4.89
C VAL A 160 7.01 -9.27 4.53
N ILE A 161 5.68 -9.36 4.68
CA ILE A 161 4.75 -8.25 4.46
C ILE A 161 4.10 -7.92 5.80
N GLU A 162 4.62 -6.90 6.50
CA GLU A 162 4.19 -6.60 7.87
C GLU A 162 3.99 -5.11 8.13
N ARG A 163 3.02 -4.76 8.99
CA ARG A 163 2.75 -3.37 9.42
C ARG A 163 2.61 -2.38 8.26
N ASN A 164 2.10 -2.85 7.12
CA ASN A 164 1.78 -1.98 6.01
C ASN A 164 0.35 -1.49 6.15
N LEU A 165 0.11 -0.20 5.90
CA LEU A 165 -1.21 0.38 5.79
C LEU A 165 -1.56 0.48 4.31
N GLY A 166 -2.70 -0.10 3.92
CA GLY A 166 -3.24 0.09 2.59
C GLY A 166 -4.70 0.55 2.66
N MET A 167 -5.09 1.50 1.82
CA MET A 167 -6.45 2.04 1.81
C MET A 167 -6.82 2.62 0.44
N MET A 168 -8.13 2.64 0.14
CA MET A 168 -8.70 3.29 -1.04
C MET A 168 -8.17 2.65 -2.34
N SER A 169 -8.40 1.35 -2.46
CA SER A 169 -8.16 0.58 -3.69
C SER A 169 -9.29 0.83 -4.69
N HIS A 170 -8.93 1.25 -5.90
CA HIS A 170 -9.88 1.58 -6.96
C HIS A 170 -9.82 0.59 -8.10
N ILE A 171 -10.99 0.31 -8.69
CA ILE A 171 -11.10 -0.54 -9.87
C ILE A 171 -10.20 -0.03 -10.99
N SER A 172 -9.62 -0.95 -11.74
CA SER A 172 -8.89 -0.63 -12.97
C SER A 172 -9.40 -1.50 -14.11
N LEU A 173 -9.86 -0.85 -15.17
CA LEU A 173 -10.29 -1.51 -16.41
C LEU A 173 -9.14 -1.66 -17.42
N SER A 174 -7.93 -1.27 -17.02
CA SER A 174 -6.80 -1.17 -17.94
C SER A 174 -5.99 -2.45 -18.08
N MET A 175 -6.30 -3.52 -17.31
CA MET A 175 -5.41 -4.68 -17.11
C MET A 175 -6.18 -6.02 -16.89
N LEU A 176 -5.83 -6.80 -15.84
CA LEU A 176 -6.38 -8.13 -15.59
C LEU A 176 -7.84 -8.03 -15.13
N SER A 177 -8.59 -9.10 -15.34
CA SER A 177 -9.97 -9.20 -14.83
C SER A 177 -10.05 -9.02 -13.31
N SER A 178 -9.04 -9.50 -12.57
CA SER A 178 -8.96 -9.34 -11.12
C SER A 178 -8.81 -7.88 -10.67
N ASP A 179 -8.24 -7.00 -11.50
CA ASP A 179 -8.08 -5.58 -11.16
C ASP A 179 -9.43 -4.81 -11.19
N GLN A 180 -10.49 -5.44 -11.73
CA GLN A 180 -11.87 -4.92 -11.65
C GLN A 180 -12.49 -5.13 -10.26
N THR A 181 -11.91 -6.03 -9.47
CA THR A 181 -12.26 -6.31 -8.07
C THR A 181 -11.00 -6.27 -7.21
N PRO A 182 -10.36 -5.09 -7.07
CA PRO A 182 -9.04 -5.00 -6.50
C PRO A 182 -9.05 -5.29 -5.00
N ALA A 183 -7.97 -5.91 -4.54
CA ALA A 183 -7.67 -6.08 -3.13
C ALA A 183 -6.45 -5.24 -2.76
N THR A 184 -6.47 -4.64 -1.57
CA THR A 184 -5.34 -3.89 -1.03
C THR A 184 -4.14 -4.82 -0.76
N PHE A 185 -4.40 -6.05 -0.32
CA PHE A 185 -3.44 -7.13 -0.18
C PHE A 185 -3.98 -8.28 -1.02
N TRP A 186 -3.26 -8.64 -2.09
CA TRP A 186 -3.67 -9.67 -3.05
C TRP A 186 -2.60 -10.72 -3.18
#